data_AF-A0A422PU52-F1
#
_entry.id   AF-A0A422PU52-F1
#
_cell.length_a   1.000
_cell.length_b   1.000
_cell.length_c   1.000
_cell.angle_alpha   90.00
_cell.angle_beta   90.00
_cell.angle_gamma   90.00
#
_symmetry.space_group_name_H-M   'P 1'
#
loop_
_entity.id
_entity.type
_entity.pdbx_description
1 polymer ?
#
loop_
_entity_poly.entity_id
_entity_poly.type
_entity_poly.pdbx_seq_one_letter_code
_entity_poly.pdbx_strand_id
1 'polypeptide(L)'
;MAALVVQRFRECQNLLDSVVASLSAISNLTSQRTVVEEATRRICCSSPSSCGGGNALRCCTDPLGVLLAFPESAVELIIAQHAEDVSTLLRSLGNSQQGWCSKLQQAKDASLPLLRQQPGASIMTVTSAACPQLRDKERHQHLSHSPQLLLGIHALLAVLSEMHGWLQELILALRADLANPPQAVQLSQCLSGHSSRAGGAGGCIAVFSLEAALEQLPDRVLGEWEACKARHMLDESWILLAG
;
A
#
# COMPACT_ATOMS: atom_id res chain seq x y z
N MET A 1 21.18 -7.11 15.01
CA MET A 1 20.51 -5.79 14.88
C MET A 1 20.21 -5.46 13.42
N ALA A 2 21.22 -5.29 12.56
CA ALA A 2 21.02 -5.13 11.11
C ALA A 2 20.16 -6.26 10.50
N ALA A 3 20.41 -7.50 10.90
CA ALA A 3 19.60 -8.66 10.52
C ALA A 3 18.11 -8.52 10.86
N LEU A 4 17.76 -7.88 11.99
CA LEU A 4 16.36 -7.64 12.34
C LEU A 4 15.73 -6.61 11.41
N VAL A 5 16.44 -5.52 11.09
CA VAL A 5 15.96 -4.50 10.15
C VAL A 5 15.75 -5.12 8.77
N VAL A 6 16.70 -5.92 8.28
CA VAL A 6 16.59 -6.67 7.02
C VAL A 6 15.42 -7.64 7.04
N GLN A 7 15.23 -8.37 8.14
CA GLN A 7 14.08 -9.26 8.30
C GLN A 7 12.77 -8.49 8.23
N ARG A 8 12.62 -7.39 8.98
CA ARG A 8 11.40 -6.56 8.95
C ARG A 8 11.17 -5.92 7.59
N PHE A 9 12.23 -5.53 6.89
CA PHE A 9 12.14 -5.05 5.52
C PHE A 9 11.53 -6.09 4.59
N ARG A 10 12.04 -7.33 4.61
CA ARG A 10 11.50 -8.44 3.80
C ARG A 10 10.07 -8.79 4.19
N GLU A 11 9.76 -8.78 5.48
CA GLU A 11 8.39 -9.02 5.93
C GLU A 11 7.41 -7.93 5.46
N CYS A 12 7.82 -6.66 5.44
CA CYS A 12 7.02 -5.59 4.85
C CYS A 12 6.87 -5.79 3.34
N GLN A 13 7.94 -6.15 2.63
CA GLN A 13 7.86 -6.46 1.20
C GLN A 13 6.82 -7.57 0.93
N ASN A 14 6.78 -8.63 1.74
CA ASN A 14 5.80 -9.71 1.61
C ASN A 14 4.35 -9.27 1.90
N LEU A 15 4.14 -8.17 2.65
CA LEU A 15 2.80 -7.61 2.85
C LEU A 15 2.26 -6.96 1.57
N LEU A 16 3.11 -6.58 0.61
CA LEU A 16 2.68 -5.99 -0.65
C LEU A 16 1.82 -6.97 -1.46
N ASP A 17 2.13 -8.28 -1.42
CA ASP A 17 1.33 -9.30 -2.11
C ASP A 17 -0.11 -9.33 -1.60
N SER A 18 -0.30 -9.21 -0.28
CA SER A 18 -1.63 -9.13 0.35
C SER A 18 -2.37 -7.84 -0.03
N VAL A 19 -1.64 -6.72 -0.10
CA VAL A 19 -2.20 -5.43 -0.54
C VAL A 19 -2.65 -5.52 -2.00
N VAL A 20 -1.80 -6.00 -2.89
CA VAL A 20 -2.07 -6.18 -4.32
C VAL A 20 -3.25 -7.12 -4.55
N ALA A 21 -3.30 -8.25 -3.84
CA ALA A 21 -4.42 -9.19 -3.92
C ALA A 21 -5.74 -8.53 -3.49
N SER A 22 -5.73 -7.78 -2.39
CA SER A 22 -6.92 -7.07 -1.90
C SER A 22 -7.40 -5.99 -2.87
N LEU A 23 -6.47 -5.23 -3.47
CA LEU A 23 -6.80 -4.21 -4.48
C LEU A 23 -7.39 -4.83 -5.75
N SER A 24 -6.80 -5.93 -6.22
CA SER A 24 -7.29 -6.68 -7.38
C SER A 24 -8.70 -7.22 -7.14
N ALA A 25 -8.97 -7.73 -5.93
CA ALA A 25 -10.30 -8.18 -5.54
C ALA A 25 -11.33 -7.03 -5.47
N ILE A 26 -10.94 -5.86 -4.93
CA ILE A 26 -11.80 -4.67 -4.91
C ILE A 26 -12.14 -4.22 -6.34
N SER A 27 -11.15 -4.15 -7.23
CA SER A 27 -11.34 -3.81 -8.65
C SER A 27 -12.35 -4.75 -9.30
N ASN A 28 -12.17 -6.06 -9.13
CA ASN A 28 -13.07 -7.08 -9.68
C ASN A 28 -14.49 -6.95 -9.16
N LEU A 29 -14.69 -6.86 -7.84
CA LEU A 29 -16.01 -6.71 -7.23
C LEU A 29 -16.72 -5.42 -7.65
N THR A 30 -15.96 -4.34 -7.80
CA THR A 30 -16.51 -3.05 -8.25
C THR A 30 -16.96 -3.15 -9.71
N SER A 31 -16.17 -3.77 -10.59
CA SER A 31 -16.56 -4.03 -11.99
C SER A 31 -17.80 -4.91 -12.09
N GLN A 32 -17.85 -6.02 -11.33
CA GLN A 32 -19.02 -6.90 -11.28
C GLN A 32 -20.27 -6.15 -10.81
N ARG A 33 -20.13 -5.33 -9.77
CA ARG A 33 -21.22 -4.50 -9.25
C ARG A 33 -21.75 -3.53 -10.30
N THR A 34 -20.89 -2.78 -10.99
CA THR A 34 -21.32 -1.86 -12.05
C THR A 34 -22.12 -2.60 -13.13
N VAL A 35 -21.65 -3.78 -13.53
CA VAL A 35 -22.29 -4.62 -14.53
C VAL A 35 -23.68 -5.11 -14.08
N VAL A 36 -23.82 -5.54 -12.81
CA VAL A 36 -25.11 -5.94 -12.22
C VAL A 36 -26.07 -4.76 -12.10
N GLU A 37 -25.60 -3.61 -11.61
CA GLU A 37 -26.40 -2.38 -11.51
C GLU A 37 -26.89 -1.92 -12.90
N GLU A 38 -26.03 -1.97 -13.92
CA GLU A 38 -26.37 -1.60 -15.28
C GLU A 38 -27.36 -2.57 -15.93
N ALA A 39 -27.18 -3.88 -15.74
CA ALA A 39 -28.14 -4.88 -16.21
C ALA A 39 -29.53 -4.65 -15.57
N THR A 40 -29.56 -4.36 -14.27
CA THR A 40 -30.79 -4.05 -13.52
C THR A 40 -31.47 -2.80 -14.06
N ARG A 41 -30.72 -1.72 -14.35
CA ARG A 41 -31.28 -0.51 -14.97
C ARG A 41 -31.94 -0.78 -16.32
N ARG A 42 -31.31 -1.59 -17.18
CA ARG A 42 -31.85 -1.95 -18.51
C ARG A 42 -33.13 -2.77 -18.43
N ILE A 43 -33.26 -3.60 -17.39
CA ILE A 43 -34.47 -4.37 -17.09
C ILE A 43 -35.62 -3.42 -16.71
N CYS A 44 -35.39 -2.51 -15.77
CA CYS A 44 -36.44 -1.59 -15.29
C CYS A 44 -36.84 -0.52 -16.32
N CYS A 45 -35.94 -0.12 -17.22
CA CYS A 45 -36.23 0.86 -18.29
C CYS A 45 -36.86 0.25 -19.56
N SER A 46 -36.96 -1.09 -19.66
CA SER A 46 -37.68 -1.76 -20.75
C SER A 46 -39.19 -1.60 -20.53
N SER A 47 -39.77 -0.50 -21.03
CA SER A 47 -41.21 -0.22 -20.95
C SER A 47 -42.05 -1.39 -21.50
N PRO A 48 -43.17 -1.77 -20.85
CA PRO A 48 -44.06 -2.85 -21.29
C PRO A 48 -45.01 -2.38 -22.40
N SER A 49 -44.47 -1.81 -23.47
CA SER A 49 -45.26 -1.52 -24.67
C SER A 49 -44.87 -2.50 -25.78
N SER A 50 -45.89 -3.15 -26.34
CA SER A 50 -45.87 -4.04 -27.50
C SER A 50 -45.56 -5.53 -27.27
N CYS A 51 -46.67 -6.28 -27.16
CA CYS A 51 -46.86 -7.67 -27.59
C CYS A 51 -46.43 -8.78 -26.63
N GLY A 52 -47.44 -9.47 -26.09
CA GLY A 52 -47.29 -10.69 -25.30
C GLY A 52 -46.54 -11.79 -26.04
N GLY A 53 -45.67 -12.50 -25.31
CA GLY A 53 -45.03 -13.74 -25.76
C GLY A 53 -43.50 -13.79 -25.72
N GLY A 54 -42.79 -12.77 -25.24
CA GLY A 54 -41.33 -12.65 -25.44
C GLY A 54 -40.39 -12.79 -24.23
N ASN A 55 -40.88 -12.90 -22.99
CA ASN A 55 -40.00 -12.78 -21.81
C ASN A 55 -38.99 -13.94 -21.66
N ALA A 56 -39.32 -15.15 -22.10
CA ALA A 56 -38.43 -16.31 -21.97
C ALA A 56 -37.20 -16.27 -22.92
N LEU A 57 -37.31 -15.57 -24.05
CA LEU A 57 -36.26 -15.51 -25.08
C LEU A 57 -35.12 -14.54 -24.74
N ARG A 58 -35.37 -13.49 -23.95
CA ARG A 58 -34.33 -12.54 -23.52
C ARG A 58 -33.42 -13.08 -22.41
N CYS A 59 -33.93 -13.96 -21.54
CA CYS A 59 -33.12 -14.59 -20.48
C CYS A 59 -31.98 -15.46 -21.04
N CYS A 60 -32.06 -15.86 -22.31
CA CYS A 60 -31.16 -16.86 -22.91
C CYS A 60 -30.08 -16.26 -23.83
N THR A 61 -30.11 -14.94 -24.11
CA THR A 61 -29.18 -14.29 -25.05
C THR A 61 -28.21 -13.31 -24.40
N ASP A 62 -28.54 -12.79 -23.22
CA ASP A 62 -27.65 -11.98 -22.38
C ASP A 62 -27.19 -12.85 -21.19
N PRO A 63 -25.87 -13.00 -20.93
CA PRO A 63 -25.39 -13.77 -19.78
C PRO A 63 -25.93 -13.27 -18.44
N LEU A 64 -26.38 -12.01 -18.35
CA LEU A 64 -27.04 -11.44 -17.16
C LEU A 64 -28.57 -11.36 -17.31
N GLY A 65 -29.12 -11.86 -18.42
CA GLY A 65 -30.55 -12.02 -18.62
C GLY A 65 -31.19 -12.95 -17.58
N VAL A 66 -30.41 -13.80 -16.91
CA VAL A 66 -30.87 -14.59 -15.76
C VAL A 66 -31.30 -13.73 -14.57
N LEU A 67 -30.80 -12.50 -14.43
CA LEU A 67 -31.21 -11.58 -13.37
C LEU A 67 -32.72 -11.26 -13.44
N LEU A 68 -33.33 -11.33 -14.64
CA LEU A 68 -34.77 -11.20 -14.85
C LEU A 68 -35.60 -12.29 -14.15
N ALA A 69 -35.00 -13.45 -13.88
CA ALA A 69 -35.68 -14.56 -13.22
C ALA A 69 -35.74 -14.40 -11.69
N PHE A 70 -35.01 -13.43 -11.13
CA PHE A 70 -34.95 -13.17 -9.69
C PHE A 70 -35.82 -11.96 -9.31
N PRO A 71 -36.39 -11.94 -8.10
CA PRO A 71 -37.08 -10.76 -7.60
C PRO A 71 -36.10 -9.60 -7.40
N GLU A 72 -36.59 -8.36 -7.51
CA GLU A 72 -35.78 -7.13 -7.31
C GLU A 72 -35.04 -7.13 -5.98
N SER A 73 -35.69 -7.60 -4.91
CA SER A 73 -35.08 -7.75 -3.59
C SER A 73 -33.87 -8.68 -3.56
N ALA A 74 -33.80 -9.70 -4.42
CA ALA A 74 -32.63 -10.58 -4.51
C ALA A 74 -31.46 -9.89 -5.19
N VAL A 75 -31.72 -9.03 -6.18
CA VAL A 75 -30.68 -8.24 -6.86
C VAL A 75 -30.13 -7.16 -5.91
N GLU A 76 -31.00 -6.50 -5.14
CA GLU A 76 -30.59 -5.56 -4.09
C GLU A 76 -29.69 -6.25 -3.04
N LEU A 77 -30.02 -7.48 -2.64
CA LEU A 77 -29.18 -8.27 -1.73
C LEU A 77 -27.81 -8.58 -2.32
N ILE A 78 -27.70 -8.89 -3.61
CA ILE A 78 -26.41 -9.12 -4.29
C ILE A 78 -25.56 -7.84 -4.27
N ILE A 79 -26.16 -6.69 -4.58
CA ILE A 79 -25.47 -5.39 -4.55
C ILE A 79 -25.01 -5.06 -3.11
N ALA A 80 -25.87 -5.31 -2.11
CA ALA A 80 -25.53 -5.12 -0.71
C ALA A 80 -24.37 -6.03 -0.27
N GLN A 81 -24.37 -7.30 -0.70
CA GLN A 81 -23.28 -8.23 -0.43
C GLN A 81 -21.96 -7.75 -1.04
N HIS A 82 -21.97 -7.27 -2.29
CA HIS A 82 -20.77 -6.70 -2.90
C HIS A 82 -20.22 -5.51 -2.09
N ALA A 83 -21.09 -4.65 -1.53
CA ALA A 83 -20.65 -3.55 -0.68
C ALA A 83 -20.03 -4.03 0.65
N GLU A 84 -20.56 -5.09 1.25
CA GLU A 84 -19.99 -5.71 2.45
C GLU A 84 -18.64 -6.38 2.17
N ASP A 85 -18.51 -7.08 1.04
CA ASP A 85 -17.27 -7.73 0.62
C ASP A 85 -16.17 -6.69 0.38
N VAL A 86 -16.48 -5.60 -0.33
CA VAL A 86 -15.56 -4.46 -0.51
C VAL A 86 -15.15 -3.86 0.83
N SER A 87 -16.10 -3.70 1.76
CA SER A 87 -15.81 -3.19 3.11
C SER A 87 -14.86 -4.12 3.89
N THR A 88 -15.00 -5.43 3.71
CA THR A 88 -14.13 -6.44 4.32
C THR A 88 -12.72 -6.40 3.72
N LEU A 89 -12.60 -6.20 2.40
CA LEU A 89 -11.30 -6.02 1.74
C LEU A 89 -10.61 -4.71 2.17
N LEU A 90 -11.35 -3.61 2.33
CA LEU A 90 -10.82 -2.35 2.87
C LEU A 90 -10.33 -2.50 4.32
N ARG A 91 -10.98 -3.37 5.11
CA ARG A 91 -10.50 -3.75 6.45
C ARG A 91 -9.22 -4.57 6.37
N SER A 92 -9.14 -5.54 5.45
CA SER A 92 -7.91 -6.33 5.19
C SER A 92 -6.72 -5.45 4.79
N LEU A 93 -6.94 -4.47 3.92
CA LEU A 93 -5.94 -3.45 3.58
C LEU A 93 -5.49 -2.65 4.80
N GLY A 94 -6.44 -2.22 5.64
CA GLY A 94 -6.14 -1.55 6.91
C GLY A 94 -5.28 -2.41 7.83
N ASN A 95 -5.59 -3.70 7.97
CA ASN A 95 -4.82 -4.64 8.78
C ASN A 95 -3.39 -4.82 8.22
N SER A 96 -3.24 -4.90 6.90
CA SER A 96 -1.93 -4.97 6.24
C SER A 96 -1.10 -3.71 6.50
N GLN A 97 -1.72 -2.52 6.43
CA GLN A 97 -1.07 -1.24 6.73
C GLN A 97 -0.68 -1.10 8.22
N GLN A 98 -1.50 -1.61 9.14
CA GLN A 98 -1.15 -1.69 10.56
C GLN A 98 0.02 -2.67 10.80
N GLY A 99 0.01 -3.82 10.14
CA GLY A 99 1.11 -4.79 10.16
C GLY A 99 2.42 -4.19 9.66
N TRP A 100 2.36 -3.40 8.58
CA TRP A 100 3.50 -2.63 8.07
C TRP A 100 4.02 -1.65 9.12
N CYS A 101 3.14 -0.83 9.70
CA CYS A 101 3.50 0.16 10.71
C CYS A 101 4.19 -0.48 11.92
N SER A 102 3.65 -1.60 12.42
CA SER A 102 4.23 -2.34 13.55
C SER A 102 5.64 -2.84 13.24
N LYS A 103 5.85 -3.43 12.06
CA LYS A 103 7.17 -3.94 11.62
C LYS A 103 8.16 -2.80 11.42
N LEU A 104 7.73 -1.69 10.83
CA LEU A 104 8.54 -0.48 10.68
C LEU A 104 8.97 0.08 12.04
N GLN A 105 8.04 0.15 13.00
CA GLN A 105 8.36 0.63 14.35
C GLN A 105 9.37 -0.28 15.04
N GLN A 106 9.20 -1.61 14.94
CA GLN A 106 10.18 -2.57 15.47
C GLN A 106 11.57 -2.40 14.83
N ALA A 107 11.63 -2.10 13.53
CA ALA A 107 12.89 -1.84 12.84
C ALA A 107 13.54 -0.53 13.31
N LYS A 108 12.74 0.53 13.52
CA LYS A 108 13.20 1.82 14.07
C LYS A 108 13.73 1.67 15.49
N ASP A 109 12.98 1.00 16.36
CA ASP A 109 13.36 0.77 17.77
C ASP A 109 14.66 -0.03 17.87
N ALA A 110 14.87 -0.99 16.98
CA ALA A 110 16.11 -1.76 16.92
C ALA A 110 17.32 -0.92 16.46
N SER A 111 17.11 0.15 15.69
CA SER A 111 18.18 1.06 15.21
C SER A 111 18.51 2.19 16.20
N LEU A 112 17.60 2.49 17.12
CA LEU A 112 17.68 3.61 18.08
C LEU A 112 18.90 3.56 19.04
N PRO A 113 19.35 2.40 19.55
CA PRO A 113 20.57 2.30 20.35
C PRO A 113 21.83 2.79 19.62
N LEU A 114 21.83 2.75 18.29
CA LEU A 114 22.97 3.09 17.44
C LEU A 114 23.11 4.62 17.27
N LEU A 115 21.99 5.35 17.27
CA LEU A 115 21.96 6.82 17.27
C LEU A 115 22.42 7.43 18.60
N ARG A 116 22.10 6.76 19.73
CA ARG A 116 22.51 7.23 21.06
C ARG A 116 24.00 7.03 21.38
N GLN A 117 24.70 6.19 20.62
CA GLN A 117 26.14 5.92 20.82
C GLN A 117 27.06 6.74 19.90
N GLN A 118 26.54 7.66 19.07
CA GLN A 118 27.41 8.62 18.38
C GLN A 118 27.99 9.62 19.40
N PRO A 119 29.33 9.65 19.63
CA PRO A 119 29.95 10.63 20.50
C PRO A 119 30.15 11.92 19.71
N GLY A 120 29.31 12.92 19.96
CA GLY A 120 29.47 14.28 19.42
C GLY A 120 29.22 15.31 20.50
N ALA A 121 30.31 16.00 20.91
CA ALA A 121 30.40 17.15 21.81
C ALA A 121 30.42 16.89 23.33
N SER A 122 31.55 16.41 23.82
CA SER A 122 32.08 16.87 25.12
C SER A 122 33.47 17.46 24.89
N ILE A 123 33.49 18.74 24.54
CA ILE A 123 34.69 19.59 24.56
C ILE A 123 34.50 20.53 25.76
N MET A 124 35.19 20.29 26.87
CA MET A 124 36.32 21.11 27.36
C MET A 124 36.64 20.80 28.82
N THR A 125 37.94 20.63 29.08
CA THR A 125 38.69 20.85 30.35
C THR A 125 38.34 20.02 31.58
N VAL A 126 39.27 19.14 32.03
CA VAL A 126 40.29 19.50 33.04
C VAL A 126 41.57 18.66 32.82
N THR A 127 42.68 19.35 33.00
CA THR A 127 44.09 18.95 32.92
C THR A 127 44.56 17.87 33.90
N SER A 128 45.57 17.10 33.44
CA SER A 128 46.83 16.77 34.14
C SER A 128 47.05 15.37 34.73
N ALA A 129 48.15 14.77 34.24
CA ALA A 129 49.22 14.02 34.92
C ALA A 129 49.17 12.48 35.08
N ALA A 130 50.31 11.90 34.62
CA ALA A 130 51.04 10.70 35.06
C ALA A 130 50.69 9.32 34.47
N CYS A 131 51.77 8.64 34.00
CA CYS A 131 51.88 7.30 33.41
C CYS A 131 51.78 6.15 34.47
N PRO A 132 52.20 4.89 34.18
CA PRO A 132 51.55 3.83 33.38
C PRO A 132 51.40 2.50 34.19
N GLN A 133 50.46 1.59 33.86
CA GLN A 133 50.49 0.14 34.15
C GLN A 133 49.20 -0.51 33.57
N LEU A 134 49.25 -1.52 32.69
CA LEU A 134 49.50 -2.97 32.89
C LEU A 134 48.23 -3.73 33.32
N ARG A 135 47.82 -4.71 32.47
CA ARG A 135 46.64 -5.62 32.56
C ARG A 135 45.27 -4.94 32.39
N ASP A 136 44.28 -5.49 31.70
CA ASP A 136 44.02 -6.87 31.25
C ASP A 136 43.44 -6.91 29.84
N LYS A 137 43.71 -8.01 29.13
CA LYS A 137 43.06 -8.39 27.87
C LYS A 137 41.59 -8.74 28.15
N GLU A 138 40.75 -7.74 28.34
CA GLU A 138 39.32 -7.94 28.14
C GLU A 138 39.04 -7.89 26.65
N ARG A 139 38.61 -9.03 26.13
CA ARG A 139 37.96 -9.18 24.83
C ARG A 139 36.68 -8.34 24.82
N HIS A 140 36.81 -7.02 24.75
CA HIS A 140 35.76 -6.22 24.17
C HIS A 140 35.77 -6.55 22.69
N GLN A 141 34.82 -7.38 22.27
CA GLN A 141 34.28 -7.37 20.92
C GLN A 141 33.68 -5.97 20.72
N HIS A 142 34.54 -4.98 20.60
CA HIS A 142 34.24 -3.67 20.09
C HIS A 142 34.00 -3.92 18.60
N LEU A 143 32.79 -4.40 18.28
CA LEU A 143 32.24 -4.27 16.94
C LEU A 143 32.29 -2.78 16.68
N SER A 144 33.36 -2.33 16.04
CA SER A 144 33.43 -1.06 15.34
C SER A 144 32.29 -1.12 14.33
N HIS A 145 31.13 -0.59 14.73
CA HIS A 145 29.94 -0.52 13.89
C HIS A 145 30.34 0.38 12.71
N SER A 146 30.53 -0.22 11.53
CA SER A 146 30.99 0.56 10.40
C SER A 146 29.93 1.60 10.02
N PRO A 147 30.32 2.85 9.70
CA PRO A 147 29.37 3.87 9.27
C PRO A 147 28.56 3.44 8.04
N GLN A 148 29.10 2.53 7.23
CA GLN A 148 28.43 1.89 6.09
C GLN A 148 27.24 1.02 6.51
N LEU A 149 27.37 0.23 7.59
CA LEU A 149 26.27 -0.56 8.15
C LEU A 149 25.10 0.35 8.57
N LEU A 150 25.43 1.46 9.23
CA LEU A 150 24.44 2.43 9.68
C LEU A 150 23.72 3.10 8.50
N LEU A 151 24.48 3.48 7.47
CA LEU A 151 23.94 4.09 6.26
C LEU A 151 22.97 3.13 5.55
N GLY A 152 23.34 1.86 5.41
CA GLY A 152 22.48 0.84 4.82
C GLY A 152 21.18 0.61 5.62
N ILE A 153 21.24 0.61 6.96
CA ILE A 153 20.05 0.52 7.82
C ILE A 153 19.13 1.74 7.62
N HIS A 154 19.68 2.95 7.54
CA HIS A 154 18.87 4.16 7.34
C HIS A 154 18.20 4.17 5.96
N ALA A 155 18.90 3.75 4.92
CA ALA A 155 18.32 3.59 3.58
C ALA A 155 17.10 2.65 3.60
N LEU A 156 17.22 1.47 4.24
CA LEU A 156 16.10 0.52 4.37
C LEU A 156 14.91 1.14 5.13
N LEU A 157 15.17 1.86 6.23
CA LEU A 157 14.12 2.52 7.00
C LEU A 157 13.46 3.68 6.24
N ALA A 158 14.20 4.39 5.40
CA ALA A 158 13.68 5.45 4.55
C ALA A 158 12.69 4.89 3.52
N VAL A 159 13.07 3.81 2.81
CA VAL A 159 12.18 3.10 1.87
C VAL A 159 10.88 2.67 2.58
N LEU A 160 10.98 2.01 3.73
CA LEU A 160 9.81 1.53 4.46
C LEU A 160 8.90 2.66 4.95
N SER A 161 9.48 3.79 5.34
CA SER A 161 8.73 4.95 5.83
C SER A 161 8.02 5.68 4.70
N GLU A 162 8.67 5.84 3.54
CA GLU A 162 8.07 6.46 2.37
C GLU A 162 6.91 5.62 1.83
N MET A 163 7.13 4.31 1.66
CA MET A 163 6.09 3.40 1.19
C MET A 163 4.92 3.31 2.17
N HIS A 164 5.17 3.39 3.48
CA HIS A 164 4.10 3.44 4.48
C HIS A 164 3.18 4.65 4.29
N GLY A 165 3.77 5.84 4.12
CA GLY A 165 3.01 7.07 3.89
C GLY A 165 2.20 6.98 2.61
N TRP A 166 2.80 6.46 1.54
CA TRP A 166 2.11 6.26 0.27
C TRP A 166 0.90 5.30 0.38
N LEU A 167 1.10 4.14 1.01
CA LEU A 167 0.03 3.15 1.23
C LEU A 167 -1.10 3.72 2.09
N GLN A 168 -0.77 4.55 3.09
CA GLN A 168 -1.77 5.20 3.93
C GLN A 168 -2.64 6.17 3.11
N GLU A 169 -2.03 7.04 2.31
CA GLU A 169 -2.75 7.97 1.43
C GLU A 169 -3.62 7.21 0.42
N LEU A 170 -3.09 6.14 -0.18
CA LEU A 170 -3.84 5.29 -1.10
C LEU A 170 -5.10 4.69 -0.45
N ILE A 171 -4.97 4.13 0.76
CA ILE A 171 -6.10 3.52 1.47
C ILE A 171 -7.15 4.56 1.85
N LEU A 172 -6.73 5.77 2.24
CA LEU A 172 -7.66 6.86 2.54
C LEU A 172 -8.42 7.32 1.28
N ALA A 173 -7.73 7.48 0.15
CA ALA A 173 -8.34 7.80 -1.13
C ALA A 173 -9.34 6.72 -1.58
N LEU A 174 -8.96 5.45 -1.48
CA LEU A 174 -9.85 4.30 -1.76
C LEU A 174 -11.14 4.35 -0.94
N ARG A 175 -11.03 4.58 0.37
CA ARG A 175 -12.21 4.66 1.25
C ARG A 175 -13.14 5.82 0.88
N ALA A 176 -12.57 6.96 0.53
CA ALA A 176 -13.34 8.14 0.15
C ALA A 176 -14.10 7.92 -1.18
N ASP A 177 -13.42 7.40 -2.20
CA ASP A 177 -14.00 7.23 -3.53
C ASP A 177 -14.97 6.03 -3.60
N LEU A 178 -14.72 4.94 -2.84
CA LEU A 178 -15.64 3.79 -2.77
C LEU A 178 -16.91 4.08 -1.95
N ALA A 179 -16.88 5.06 -1.05
CA ALA A 179 -18.08 5.49 -0.32
C ALA A 179 -19.07 6.26 -1.23
N ASN A 180 -18.57 6.94 -2.27
CA ASN A 180 -19.36 7.77 -3.18
C ASN A 180 -19.00 7.48 -4.66
N PRO A 181 -19.30 6.28 -5.19
CA PRO A 181 -19.10 5.99 -6.62
C PRO A 181 -19.94 6.95 -7.48
N PRO A 182 -19.46 7.42 -8.66
CA PRO A 182 -18.64 6.65 -9.62
C PRO A 182 -17.26 7.27 -9.99
N GLN A 183 -16.88 8.41 -9.42
CA GLN A 183 -15.66 9.12 -9.79
C GLN A 183 -14.52 8.84 -8.80
N ALA A 184 -13.32 8.56 -9.31
CA ALA A 184 -12.12 8.34 -8.49
C ALA A 184 -11.37 9.66 -8.26
N VAL A 185 -12.01 10.66 -7.63
CA VAL A 185 -11.41 11.99 -7.48
C VAL A 185 -10.15 11.93 -6.60
N GLN A 186 -10.25 11.28 -5.43
CA GLN A 186 -9.12 11.20 -4.49
C GLN A 186 -8.03 10.27 -5.02
N LEU A 187 -8.40 9.16 -5.65
CA LEU A 187 -7.44 8.22 -6.25
C LEU A 187 -6.71 8.86 -7.43
N SER A 188 -7.40 9.62 -8.28
CA SER A 188 -6.76 10.35 -9.38
C SER A 188 -5.70 11.33 -8.86
N GLN A 189 -6.00 12.02 -7.76
CA GLN A 189 -5.04 12.93 -7.09
C GLN A 189 -3.87 12.15 -6.46
N CYS A 190 -4.15 11.04 -5.78
CA CYS A 190 -3.12 10.20 -5.16
C CYS A 190 -2.13 9.65 -6.20
N LEU A 191 -2.65 9.17 -7.33
CA LEU A 191 -1.86 8.61 -8.44
C LEU A 191 -1.07 9.69 -9.19
N SER A 192 -1.66 10.87 -9.39
CA SER A 192 -1.01 11.97 -10.12
C SER A 192 -0.01 12.74 -9.26
N GLY A 193 -0.32 12.95 -7.98
CA GLY A 193 0.47 13.76 -7.04
C GLY A 193 1.80 13.13 -6.64
N HIS A 194 1.90 11.80 -6.67
CA HIS A 194 3.18 11.12 -6.41
C HIS A 194 4.12 11.13 -7.63
N SER A 195 3.58 11.24 -8.84
CA SER A 195 4.40 11.44 -10.05
C SER A 195 4.99 12.85 -10.14
N SER A 196 4.33 13.87 -9.58
CA SER A 196 4.77 15.28 -9.66
C SER A 196 5.78 15.69 -8.59
N ARG A 197 5.95 14.91 -7.51
CA ARG A 197 6.96 15.19 -6.47
C ARG A 197 8.40 15.07 -6.99
N ALA A 198 8.58 14.45 -8.16
CA ALA A 198 9.85 14.39 -8.90
C ALA A 198 10.00 15.47 -10.00
N GLY A 199 8.98 16.29 -10.27
CA GLY A 199 9.01 17.28 -11.34
C GLY A 199 7.87 18.28 -11.21
N GLY A 200 8.20 19.49 -10.78
CA GLY A 200 7.26 20.60 -10.68
C GLY A 200 6.72 21.02 -12.04
N ALA A 201 5.52 20.55 -12.37
CA ALA A 201 4.69 21.12 -13.42
C ALA A 201 3.22 20.99 -13.02
N GLY A 202 2.55 22.13 -12.85
CA GLY A 202 1.12 22.22 -12.56
C GLY A 202 0.27 21.80 -13.76
N GLY A 203 0.21 20.50 -14.02
CA GLY A 203 -0.71 19.90 -14.98
C GLY A 203 -2.10 19.71 -14.39
N CYS A 204 -3.14 19.90 -15.21
CA CYS A 204 -4.50 19.52 -14.85
C CYS A 204 -4.55 18.03 -14.50
N ILE A 205 -5.05 17.70 -13.30
CA ILE A 205 -5.22 16.31 -12.87
C ILE A 205 -6.38 15.72 -13.68
N ALA A 206 -6.08 14.75 -14.54
CA ALA A 206 -7.11 13.99 -15.23
C ALA A 206 -7.89 13.16 -14.21
N VAL A 207 -9.19 13.38 -14.11
CA VAL A 207 -10.07 12.58 -13.24
C VAL A 207 -10.40 11.28 -13.98
N PHE A 208 -9.98 10.15 -13.42
CA PHE A 208 -10.28 8.82 -13.94
C PHE A 208 -11.66 8.35 -13.49
N SER A 209 -12.26 7.43 -14.25
CA SER A 209 -13.35 6.61 -13.73
C SER A 209 -12.83 5.74 -12.59
N LEU A 210 -13.70 5.41 -11.64
CA LEU A 210 -13.32 4.56 -10.51
C LEU A 210 -12.75 3.20 -10.97
N GLU A 211 -13.37 2.58 -11.97
CA GLU A 211 -12.90 1.30 -12.53
C GLU A 211 -11.49 1.41 -13.13
N ALA A 212 -11.24 2.42 -13.98
CA ALA A 212 -9.94 2.61 -14.60
C ALA A 212 -8.85 2.96 -13.58
N ALA A 213 -9.20 3.66 -12.49
CA ALA A 213 -8.28 3.93 -11.40
C ALA A 213 -7.94 2.65 -10.64
N LEU A 214 -8.95 1.85 -10.27
CA LEU A 214 -8.80 0.61 -9.51
C LEU A 214 -7.97 -0.45 -10.27
N GLU A 215 -8.16 -0.58 -11.58
CA GLU A 215 -7.39 -1.50 -12.43
C GLU A 215 -5.88 -1.21 -12.42
N GLN A 216 -5.50 0.06 -12.29
CA GLN A 216 -4.09 0.46 -12.27
C GLN A 216 -3.42 0.27 -10.90
N LEU A 217 -4.18 0.18 -9.80
CA LEU A 217 -3.61 0.20 -8.45
C LEU A 217 -2.62 -0.94 -8.17
N PRO A 218 -2.89 -2.22 -8.54
CA PRO A 218 -1.94 -3.32 -8.34
C PRO A 218 -0.53 -3.01 -8.88
N ASP A 219 -0.45 -2.63 -10.16
CA ASP A 219 0.81 -2.33 -10.83
C ASP A 219 1.47 -1.07 -10.26
N ARG A 220 0.66 -0.08 -9.85
CA ARG A 220 1.14 1.16 -9.24
C ARG A 220 1.77 0.92 -7.87
N VAL A 221 1.23 0.03 -7.04
CA VAL A 221 1.82 -0.33 -5.74
C VAL A 221 3.21 -0.94 -5.93
N LEU A 222 3.33 -1.88 -6.88
CA LEU A 222 4.60 -2.52 -7.19
C LEU A 222 5.60 -1.52 -7.80
N GLY A 223 5.13 -0.68 -8.72
CA GLY A 223 5.93 0.38 -9.33
C GLY A 223 6.46 1.40 -8.31
N GLU A 224 5.62 1.83 -7.36
CA GLU A 224 6.05 2.77 -6.32
C GLU A 224 7.02 2.11 -5.34
N TRP A 225 6.85 0.82 -5.01
CA TRP A 225 7.83 0.08 -4.21
C TRP A 225 9.21 0.07 -4.87
N GLU A 226 9.28 -0.24 -6.17
CA GLU A 226 10.53 -0.18 -6.92
C GLU A 226 11.09 1.24 -7.00
N ALA A 227 10.23 2.26 -7.16
CA ALA A 227 10.64 3.66 -7.18
C ALA A 227 11.22 4.11 -5.82
N CYS A 228 10.58 3.77 -4.70
CA CYS A 228 11.10 4.05 -3.36
C CYS A 228 12.46 3.39 -3.15
N LYS A 229 12.61 2.12 -3.56
CA LYS A 229 13.93 1.46 -3.52
C LYS A 229 14.95 2.20 -4.37
N ALA A 230 14.63 2.57 -5.60
CA ALA A 230 15.55 3.30 -6.48
C ALA A 230 15.97 4.67 -5.93
N ARG A 231 15.09 5.37 -5.21
CA ARG A 231 15.37 6.69 -4.61
C ARG A 231 16.30 6.61 -3.39
N HIS A 232 16.15 5.58 -2.56
CA HIS A 232 16.78 5.53 -1.23
C HIS A 232 17.82 4.44 -1.04
N MET A 233 17.77 3.36 -1.83
CA MET A 233 18.72 2.26 -1.67
C MET A 233 20.11 2.67 -2.13
N LEU A 234 21.08 2.40 -1.26
CA LEU A 234 22.52 2.57 -1.50
C LEU A 234 23.19 1.20 -1.61
N ASP A 235 24.42 1.13 -2.13
CA ASP A 235 25.18 -0.11 -2.27
C ASP A 235 25.27 -0.87 -0.94
N GLU A 236 25.47 -0.17 0.17
CA GLU A 236 25.51 -0.74 1.51
C GLU A 236 24.20 -1.42 1.90
N SER A 237 23.06 -0.83 1.54
CA SER A 237 21.75 -1.44 1.81
C SER A 237 21.51 -2.67 0.95
N TRP A 238 21.98 -2.69 -0.30
CA TRP A 238 21.92 -3.87 -1.16
C TRP A 238 22.78 -5.01 -0.63
N ILE A 239 23.99 -4.69 -0.14
CA ILE A 239 24.88 -5.65 0.52
C ILE A 239 24.20 -6.24 1.76
N LEU A 240 23.50 -5.42 2.56
CA LEU A 240 22.75 -5.89 3.72
C LEU A 240 21.57 -6.80 3.36
N LEU A 241 20.94 -6.59 2.21
CA LEU A 241 19.87 -7.47 1.75
C LEU A 241 20.41 -8.79 1.16
N ALA A 242 21.63 -8.80 0.63
CA ALA A 242 22.25 -9.96 0.02
C ALA A 242 22.94 -10.91 1.01
N GLY A 243 23.38 -10.39 2.17
CA GLY A 243 23.95 -11.15 3.29
C GLY A 243 22.90 -11.79 4.19
#